data_AF-E8KBK8-F1
#
_entry.id   AF-E8KBK8-F1
#
_cell.length_a   1.000
_cell.length_b   1.000
_cell.length_c   1.000
_cell.angle_alpha   90.00
_cell.angle_beta   90.00
_cell.angle_gamma   90.00
#
_symmetry.space_group_name_H-M   'P 1'
#
loop_
_entity.id
_entity.type
_entity.pdbx_description
1 polymer ?
#
loop_
_entity_poly.entity_id
_entity_poly.type
_entity_poly.pdbx_seq_one_letter_code
_entity_poly.pdbx_strand_id
1 'polypeptide(L)'
;MLSQSVIFRQPERLYDSYLQRLDQLQLRLKQSVNTELVRQQQKVLEQVHRLEQLSPINKIQRYQDRLLQLEKLLRSQMAVVYDAKVAEVKRLSEALMMLDTGRIVARGYAIVKKEDTVVDSVQILKKKDQLTLLMRDGQVKLEVKDVKAKEI
;
A
#
# COMPACT_ATOMS: atom_id res chain seq x y z
N MET A 1 29.93 30.94 90.93
CA MET A 1 30.86 30.02 90.25
C MET A 1 30.77 30.29 88.75
N LEU A 2 31.54 31.25 88.24
CA LEU A 2 31.48 31.73 86.85
C LEU A 2 32.81 31.50 86.09
N SER A 3 33.61 30.56 86.56
CA SER A 3 35.01 30.37 86.14
C SER A 3 35.25 28.99 85.54
N GLN A 4 34.39 28.58 84.60
CA GLN A 4 34.66 27.43 83.72
C GLN A 4 34.28 27.72 82.26
N SER A 5 34.50 28.95 81.80
CA SER A 5 34.44 29.24 80.38
C SER A 5 35.72 28.75 79.70
N VAL A 6 35.66 27.55 79.13
CA VAL A 6 36.70 26.94 78.26
C VAL A 6 36.99 27.81 77.02
N ILE A 7 36.17 28.84 76.79
CA ILE A 7 36.19 29.76 75.65
C ILE A 7 37.41 30.71 75.70
N PHE A 8 38.02 30.94 76.87
CA PHE A 8 39.17 31.86 77.01
C PHE A 8 40.55 31.20 76.96
N ARG A 9 40.66 29.86 76.88
CA ARG A 9 41.98 29.19 76.79
C ARG A 9 42.52 29.07 75.37
N GLN A 10 41.66 29.25 74.35
CA GLN A 10 42.02 29.10 72.94
C GLN A 10 41.22 30.10 72.08
N PRO A 11 41.62 31.39 72.02
CA PRO A 11 40.94 32.41 71.23
C PRO A 11 40.93 32.10 69.72
N GLU A 12 41.83 31.25 69.23
CA GLU A 12 41.90 30.87 67.81
C GLU A 12 40.72 29.99 67.36
N ARG A 13 40.13 29.18 68.25
CA ARG A 13 38.97 28.33 67.92
C ARG A 13 37.72 29.13 67.54
N LEU A 14 37.61 30.38 68.00
CA LEU A 14 36.54 31.27 67.56
C LEU A 14 36.67 31.56 66.07
N TYR A 15 37.89 31.86 65.61
CA TYR A 15 38.19 32.13 64.20
C TYR A 15 38.05 30.88 63.32
N ASP A 16 38.43 29.70 63.81
CA ASP A 16 38.25 28.42 63.09
C ASP A 16 36.79 28.20 62.67
N SER A 17 35.84 28.51 63.56
CA SER A 17 34.42 28.37 63.27
C SER A 17 33.92 29.34 62.19
N TYR A 18 34.48 30.55 62.13
CA TYR A 18 34.17 31.54 61.09
C TYR A 18 34.81 31.16 59.75
N LEU A 19 36.05 30.66 59.76
CA LEU A 19 36.73 30.15 58.58
C LEU A 19 35.98 28.95 57.98
N GLN A 20 35.56 28.00 58.81
CA GLN A 20 34.76 26.86 58.37
C GLN A 20 33.41 27.29 57.76
N ARG A 21 32.75 28.30 58.34
CA ARG A 21 31.51 28.86 57.78
C ARG A 21 31.76 29.55 56.44
N LEU A 22 32.86 30.29 56.31
CA LEU A 22 33.24 30.95 55.07
C LEU A 22 33.52 29.92 53.95
N ASP A 23 34.24 28.86 54.26
CA ASP A 23 34.49 27.75 53.32
C ASP A 23 33.18 27.06 52.90
N GLN A 24 32.28 26.81 53.84
CA GLN A 24 30.96 26.23 53.54
C GLN A 24 30.12 27.16 52.64
N LEU A 25 30.16 28.47 52.87
CA LEU A 25 29.46 29.44 52.04
C LEU A 25 30.07 29.51 50.64
N GLN A 26 31.40 29.47 50.53
CA GLN A 26 32.11 29.46 49.25
C GLN A 26 31.81 28.18 48.45
N LEU A 27 31.77 27.01 49.10
CA LEU A 27 31.39 25.75 48.47
C LEU A 27 29.94 25.77 47.99
N ARG A 28 29.02 26.25 48.82
CA ARG A 28 27.60 26.39 48.43
C ARG A 28 27.41 27.35 47.26
N LEU A 29 28.12 28.48 47.26
CA LEU A 29 28.06 29.43 46.15
C LEU A 29 28.57 28.80 44.86
N LYS A 30 29.74 28.16 44.88
CA LYS A 30 30.31 27.46 43.71
C LYS A 30 29.35 26.39 43.17
N GLN A 31 28.78 25.58 44.06
CA GLN A 31 27.80 24.56 43.68
C GLN A 31 26.56 25.20 43.06
N SER A 32 25.97 26.21 43.71
CA SER A 32 24.77 26.90 43.21
C SER A 32 24.99 27.51 41.83
N VAL A 33 26.13 28.17 41.61
CA VAL A 33 26.47 28.77 40.31
C VAL A 33 26.63 27.70 39.24
N ASN A 34 27.35 26.62 39.53
CA ASN A 34 27.54 25.52 38.59
C ASN A 34 26.22 24.83 38.24
N THR A 35 25.37 24.57 39.24
CA THR A 35 24.06 23.96 39.03
C THR A 35 23.15 24.86 38.20
N GLU A 36 23.13 26.16 38.45
CA GLU A 36 22.32 27.09 37.66
C GLU A 36 22.84 27.18 36.21
N LEU A 37 24.15 27.22 36.02
CA LEU A 37 24.75 27.26 34.69
C LEU A 37 24.40 26.00 33.87
N VAL A 38 24.53 24.81 34.47
CA VAL A 38 24.14 23.55 33.83
C VAL A 38 22.64 23.54 33.52
N ARG A 39 21.81 24.01 34.44
CA ARG A 39 20.35 24.12 34.23
C ARG A 39 20.00 25.05 33.06
N GLN A 40 20.68 26.19 32.95
CA GLN A 40 20.45 27.13 31.85
C GLN A 40 20.92 26.56 30.51
N GLN A 41 22.07 25.86 30.47
CA GLN A 41 22.53 25.16 29.27
C GLN A 41 21.52 24.09 28.81
N GLN A 42 21.00 23.29 29.74
CA GLN A 42 19.97 22.29 29.43
C GLN A 42 18.69 22.93 28.89
N LYS A 43 18.22 24.03 29.48
CA LYS A 43 17.05 24.77 28.97
C LYS A 43 17.26 25.27 27.54
N VAL A 44 18.44 25.81 27.23
CA VAL A 44 18.76 26.27 25.87
C VAL A 44 18.74 25.10 24.90
N LEU A 45 19.36 23.97 25.24
CA LEU A 45 19.34 22.77 24.39
C LEU A 45 17.92 22.25 24.15
N GLU A 46 17.07 22.21 25.17
CA GLU A 46 15.67 21.84 25.03
C GLU A 46 14.90 22.80 24.10
N GLN A 47 15.15 24.10 24.21
CA GLN A 47 14.52 25.10 23.34
C GLN A 47 14.99 24.97 21.89
N VAL A 48 16.29 24.75 21.67
CA VAL A 48 16.85 24.51 20.33
C VAL A 48 16.21 23.26 19.71
N HIS A 49 16.15 22.15 20.44
CA HIS A 49 15.50 20.94 19.94
C HIS A 49 14.01 21.14 19.65
N ARG A 50 13.28 21.91 20.46
CA ARG A 50 11.88 22.25 20.16
C ARG A 50 11.77 23.07 18.87
N LEU A 51 12.67 24.02 18.64
CA LEU A 51 12.69 24.82 17.41
C LEU A 51 13.02 23.96 16.19
N GLU A 52 13.97 23.02 16.30
CA GLU A 52 14.30 22.07 15.23
C GLU A 52 13.13 21.14 14.89
N GLN A 53 12.39 20.67 15.91
CA GLN A 53 11.20 19.84 15.71
C GLN A 53 10.04 20.61 15.08
N LEU A 54 9.90 21.89 15.44
CA LEU A 54 8.92 22.79 14.83
C LEU A 54 9.34 23.25 13.43
N SER A 55 10.62 23.06 13.07
CA SER A 55 11.15 23.50 11.79
C SER A 55 10.36 22.86 10.63
N PRO A 56 9.73 23.69 9.78
CA PRO A 56 8.92 23.19 8.67
C PRO A 56 9.78 22.48 7.61
N ILE A 57 11.10 22.68 7.59
CA ILE A 57 11.99 22.08 6.60
C ILE A 57 11.99 20.55 6.66
N ASN A 58 11.98 19.98 7.87
CA ASN A 58 11.91 18.54 8.10
C ASN A 58 10.54 17.96 7.71
N LYS A 59 9.48 18.78 7.78
CA LYS A 59 8.15 18.37 7.30
C LYS A 59 8.12 18.38 5.78
N ILE A 60 8.63 19.44 5.15
CA ILE A 60 8.68 19.60 3.69
C ILE A 60 9.49 18.47 3.06
N GLN A 61 10.69 18.17 3.57
CA GLN A 61 11.52 17.09 3.06
C GLN A 61 10.82 15.72 3.15
N ARG A 62 10.20 15.42 4.30
CA ARG A 62 9.39 14.20 4.47
C ARG A 62 8.23 14.11 3.48
N TYR A 63 7.57 15.23 3.19
CA TYR A 63 6.49 15.25 2.20
C TYR A 63 7.00 15.08 0.77
N GLN A 64 8.16 15.66 0.43
CA GLN A 64 8.80 15.46 -0.87
C GLN A 64 9.20 14.00 -1.08
N ASP A 65 9.83 13.38 -0.08
CA ASP A 65 10.21 11.96 -0.14
C ASP A 65 8.98 11.06 -0.28
N ARG A 66 7.91 11.35 0.47
CA ARG A 66 6.65 10.61 0.39
C ARG A 66 5.99 10.77 -0.98
N LEU A 67 6.06 11.96 -1.59
CA LEU A 67 5.50 12.22 -2.91
C LEU A 67 6.26 11.41 -3.98
N LEU A 68 7.60 11.38 -3.91
CA LEU A 68 8.42 10.58 -4.82
C LEU A 68 8.15 9.07 -4.68
N GLN A 69 7.95 8.58 -3.46
CA GLN A 69 7.59 7.18 -3.23
C GLN A 69 6.21 6.85 -3.80
N LEU A 70 5.20 7.70 -3.54
CA LEU A 70 3.86 7.52 -4.07
C LEU A 70 3.82 7.56 -5.60
N GLU A 71 4.60 8.44 -6.23
CA GLU A 71 4.69 8.52 -7.67
C GLU A 71 5.29 7.23 -8.28
N LYS A 72 6.36 6.69 -7.67
CA LYS A 72 6.95 5.42 -8.10
C LYS A 72 5.96 4.26 -7.96
N LEU A 73 5.27 4.17 -6.81
CA LEU A 73 4.26 3.14 -6.57
C LEU A 73 3.09 3.24 -7.56
N LEU A 74 2.63 4.46 -7.85
CA LEU A 74 1.54 4.68 -8.80
C LEU A 74 1.95 4.20 -10.19
N ARG A 75 3.14 4.57 -10.67
CA ARG A 75 3.64 4.13 -11.98
C ARG A 75 3.76 2.62 -12.08
N SER A 76 4.31 1.95 -11.05
CA SER A 76 4.41 0.48 -11.05
C SER A 76 3.04 -0.18 -11.00
N GLN A 77 2.13 0.32 -10.16
CA GLN A 77 0.78 -0.26 -10.04
C GLN A 77 -0.02 -0.07 -11.33
N MET A 78 0.11 1.09 -11.98
CA MET A 78 -0.53 1.37 -13.26
C MET A 78 -0.07 0.41 -14.36
N ALA A 79 1.23 0.13 -14.45
CA ALA A 79 1.74 -0.83 -15.42
C ALA A 79 1.14 -2.22 -15.21
N VAL A 80 1.12 -2.72 -13.96
CA VAL A 80 0.53 -4.02 -13.63
C VAL A 80 -0.97 -4.08 -13.96
N VAL A 81 -1.73 -3.05 -13.60
CA VAL A 81 -3.17 -2.99 -13.87
C VAL A 81 -3.43 -2.91 -15.39
N TYR A 82 -2.63 -2.12 -16.11
CA TYR A 82 -2.75 -2.00 -17.55
C TYR A 82 -2.49 -3.34 -18.25
N ASP A 83 -1.40 -4.02 -17.91
CA ASP A 83 -1.06 -5.32 -18.50
C ASP A 83 -2.12 -6.39 -18.19
N ALA A 84 -2.65 -6.39 -16.96
CA ALA A 84 -3.75 -7.28 -16.58
C ALA A 84 -5.02 -7.01 -17.41
N LYS A 85 -5.36 -5.74 -17.65
CA LYS A 85 -6.52 -5.36 -18.45
C LYS A 85 -6.34 -5.69 -19.93
N VAL A 86 -5.15 -5.49 -20.48
CA VAL A 86 -4.82 -5.88 -21.85
C VAL A 86 -4.94 -7.41 -22.01
N ALA A 87 -4.42 -8.19 -21.06
CA ALA A 87 -4.55 -9.64 -21.07
C ALA A 87 -6.02 -10.09 -20.96
N GLU A 88 -6.81 -9.44 -20.11
CA GLU A 88 -8.24 -9.72 -19.95
C GLU A 88 -9.01 -9.48 -21.25
N VAL A 89 -8.77 -8.35 -21.92
CA VAL A 89 -9.40 -8.02 -23.22
C VAL A 89 -8.99 -9.01 -24.31
N LYS A 90 -7.70 -9.39 -24.39
CA LYS A 90 -7.24 -10.41 -25.34
C LYS A 90 -7.96 -11.74 -25.12
N ARG A 91 -8.04 -12.21 -23.87
CA ARG A 91 -8.73 -13.44 -23.52
C ARG A 91 -10.23 -13.39 -23.86
N LEU A 92 -10.90 -12.27 -23.56
CA LEU A 92 -12.32 -12.09 -23.88
C LEU A 92 -12.54 -12.03 -25.40
N SER A 93 -11.65 -11.37 -26.14
CA SER A 93 -11.69 -11.34 -27.61
C SER A 93 -11.50 -12.73 -28.20
N GLU A 94 -10.53 -13.50 -27.71
CA GLU A 94 -10.31 -14.90 -28.12
C GLU A 94 -11.52 -15.78 -27.79
N ALA A 95 -12.10 -15.63 -26.59
CA ALA A 95 -13.30 -16.37 -26.21
C ALA A 95 -14.51 -16.00 -27.09
N LEU A 96 -14.69 -14.72 -27.41
CA LEU A 96 -15.73 -14.26 -28.34
C LEU A 96 -15.51 -14.84 -29.74
N MET A 97 -14.26 -14.84 -30.24
CA MET A 97 -13.91 -15.48 -31.51
C MET A 97 -14.09 -17.01 -31.50
N MET A 98 -13.96 -17.67 -30.35
CA MET A 98 -14.28 -19.10 -30.21
C MET A 98 -15.80 -19.34 -30.19
N LEU A 99 -16.57 -18.40 -29.64
CA LEU A 99 -18.03 -18.47 -29.59
C LEU A 99 -18.69 -18.09 -30.93
N ASP A 100 -17.97 -17.35 -31.78
CA ASP A 100 -18.38 -17.10 -33.15
C ASP A 100 -18.38 -18.42 -33.94
N THR A 101 -19.59 -18.96 -34.05
CA THR A 101 -20.00 -20.12 -34.87
C THR A 101 -19.40 -20.16 -36.29
N GLY A 102 -18.85 -19.06 -36.79
CA GLY A 102 -18.08 -18.97 -38.03
C GLY A 102 -16.86 -19.91 -38.12
N ARG A 103 -16.24 -20.34 -37.01
CA ARG A 103 -15.12 -21.32 -37.08
C ARG A 103 -15.54 -22.77 -37.27
N ILE A 104 -16.76 -23.15 -36.88
CA ILE A 104 -17.34 -24.46 -37.24
C ILE A 104 -17.48 -24.52 -38.76
N VAL A 105 -18.02 -23.44 -39.33
CA VAL A 105 -18.20 -23.25 -40.77
C VAL A 105 -16.87 -23.17 -41.53
N ALA A 106 -15.85 -22.48 -40.98
CA ALA A 106 -14.54 -22.32 -41.62
C ALA A 106 -13.68 -23.60 -41.64
N ARG A 107 -13.93 -24.56 -40.74
CA ARG A 107 -13.24 -25.87 -40.68
C ARG A 107 -13.86 -26.92 -41.62
N GLY A 108 -14.82 -26.54 -42.46
CA GLY A 108 -15.47 -27.45 -43.41
C GLY A 108 -16.69 -28.18 -42.85
N TYR A 109 -17.16 -27.84 -41.64
CA TYR A 109 -18.40 -28.37 -41.07
C TYR A 109 -19.57 -27.44 -41.41
N ALA A 110 -20.72 -27.98 -41.74
CA ALA A 110 -21.91 -27.18 -42.00
C ALA A 110 -22.78 -27.08 -40.75
N ILE A 111 -23.36 -25.91 -40.48
CA ILE A 111 -24.32 -25.73 -39.39
C ILE A 111 -25.72 -25.96 -39.95
N VAL A 112 -26.47 -26.88 -39.36
CA VAL A 112 -27.87 -27.15 -39.71
C VAL A 112 -28.78 -26.28 -38.85
N LYS A 113 -29.54 -25.38 -39.47
CA LYS A 113 -30.57 -24.57 -38.82
C LYS A 113 -31.97 -24.96 -39.28
N LYS A 114 -32.93 -24.97 -38.36
CA LYS A 114 -34.38 -25.04 -38.63
C LYS A 114 -35.02 -23.76 -38.09
N GLU A 115 -35.58 -22.94 -38.97
CA GLU A 115 -36.28 -21.69 -38.60
C GLU A 115 -35.52 -20.82 -37.58
N ASP A 116 -34.19 -20.72 -37.76
CA ASP A 116 -33.22 -19.98 -36.94
C ASP A 116 -32.67 -20.66 -35.67
N THR A 117 -33.17 -21.84 -35.30
CA THR A 117 -32.59 -22.69 -34.23
C THR A 117 -31.58 -23.70 -34.79
N VAL A 118 -30.43 -23.85 -34.13
CA VAL A 118 -29.41 -24.84 -34.48
C VAL A 118 -29.91 -26.22 -34.05
N VAL A 119 -29.91 -27.18 -34.97
CA VAL A 119 -30.37 -28.55 -34.69
C VAL A 119 -29.18 -29.41 -34.27
N ASP A 120 -29.20 -29.88 -33.03
CA ASP A 120 -28.17 -30.70 -32.41
C ASP A 120 -28.51 -32.21 -32.37
N SER A 121 -29.80 -32.55 -32.49
CA SER A 121 -30.29 -33.93 -32.40
C SER A 121 -31.23 -34.32 -33.56
N VAL A 122 -31.01 -35.54 -34.07
CA VAL A 122 -31.81 -36.19 -35.13
C VAL A 122 -33.27 -36.43 -34.72
N GLN A 123 -33.55 -36.45 -33.41
CA GLN A 123 -34.89 -36.68 -32.86
C GLN A 123 -35.84 -35.50 -33.05
N ILE A 124 -35.29 -34.29 -33.28
CA ILE A 124 -36.06 -33.05 -33.45
C ILE A 124 -36.48 -32.86 -34.92
N LEU A 125 -35.91 -33.65 -35.84
CA LEU A 125 -36.17 -33.60 -37.27
C LEU A 125 -37.33 -34.52 -37.68
N LYS A 126 -38.32 -33.97 -38.38
CA LYS A 126 -39.42 -34.72 -39.00
C LYS A 126 -39.20 -34.85 -40.50
N LYS A 127 -39.75 -35.91 -41.09
CA LYS A 127 -39.78 -36.08 -42.56
C LYS A 127 -40.54 -34.90 -43.18
N LYS A 128 -39.99 -34.33 -44.25
CA LYS A 128 -40.40 -33.08 -44.93
C LYS A 128 -40.10 -31.76 -44.22
N ASP A 129 -39.30 -31.75 -43.15
CA ASP A 129 -38.85 -30.48 -42.58
C ASP A 129 -37.90 -29.76 -43.56
N GLN A 130 -38.06 -28.43 -43.64
CA GLN A 130 -37.13 -27.55 -44.35
C GLN A 130 -35.98 -27.14 -43.41
N LEU A 131 -34.76 -27.35 -43.86
CA LEU A 131 -33.54 -27.01 -43.15
C LEU A 131 -32.71 -26.04 -43.96
N THR A 132 -31.99 -25.17 -43.26
CA THR A 132 -30.99 -24.28 -43.85
C THR A 132 -29.62 -24.74 -43.40
N LEU A 133 -28.80 -25.16 -44.36
CA LEU A 133 -27.41 -25.53 -44.14
C LEU A 133 -26.54 -24.28 -44.34
N LEU A 134 -25.82 -23.85 -43.31
CA LEU A 134 -24.84 -22.77 -43.38
C LEU A 134 -23.45 -23.36 -43.64
N MET A 135 -22.85 -22.97 -44.77
CA MET A 135 -21.50 -23.35 -45.19
C MET A 135 -20.63 -22.12 -45.40
N ARG A 136 -19.31 -22.34 -45.57
CA ARG A 136 -18.30 -21.27 -45.68
C ARG A 136 -18.61 -20.27 -46.80
N ASP A 137 -19.14 -20.78 -47.90
CA ASP A 137 -19.31 -20.02 -49.12
C ASP A 137 -20.81 -19.73 -49.43
N GLY A 138 -21.73 -20.04 -48.51
CA GLY A 138 -23.16 -19.75 -48.71
C GLY A 138 -24.13 -20.56 -47.85
N GLN A 139 -25.43 -20.41 -48.14
CA GLN A 139 -26.52 -21.12 -47.46
C GLN A 139 -27.26 -22.02 -48.46
N VAL A 140 -27.57 -23.25 -48.07
CA VAL A 140 -28.31 -24.21 -48.89
C VAL A 140 -29.60 -24.61 -48.18
N LYS A 141 -30.74 -24.51 -48.87
CA LYS A 141 -32.02 -25.02 -48.36
C LYS A 141 -32.13 -26.51 -48.71
N LEU A 142 -32.47 -27.33 -47.71
CA LEU A 142 -32.56 -28.78 -47.81
C LEU A 142 -33.92 -29.24 -47.29
N GLU A 143 -34.43 -30.32 -47.84
CA GLU A 143 -35.65 -30.99 -47.36
C GLU A 143 -35.30 -32.37 -46.81
N VAL A 144 -35.81 -32.70 -45.62
CA VAL A 144 -35.56 -33.98 -44.97
C VAL A 144 -36.34 -35.11 -45.65
N LYS A 145 -35.66 -35.91 -46.46
CA LYS A 145 -36.26 -37.07 -47.15
C LYS A 145 -36.39 -38.31 -46.25
N ASP A 146 -35.39 -38.59 -45.43
CA ASP A 146 -35.40 -39.75 -44.53
C ASP A 146 -34.57 -39.46 -43.27
N VAL A 147 -35.07 -39.91 -42.12
CA VAL A 147 -34.43 -39.71 -40.81
C VAL A 147 -34.16 -41.09 -40.24
N LYS A 148 -32.88 -41.45 -40.11
CA LYS A 148 -32.44 -42.68 -39.47
C LYS A 148 -31.63 -42.33 -38.22
N ALA A 149 -32.22 -42.56 -37.05
CA ALA A 149 -31.47 -42.53 -35.80
C ALA A 149 -30.62 -43.80 -35.72
N LYS A 150 -29.33 -43.67 -35.44
CA LYS A 150 -28.53 -44.78 -34.93
C LYS A 150 -28.72 -44.82 -33.42
N GLU A 151 -29.25 -45.92 -32.91
CA GLU A 151 -29.11 -46.26 -31.49
C GLU A 151 -27.63 -46.56 -31.22
N ILE A 152 -27.11 -45.97 -30.15
CA ILE A 152 -25.81 -46.29 -29.56
C ILE A 152 -26.07 -47.34 -28.49
#